data_AF-A0A377B6Z0-F1
#
_entry.id   AF-A0A377B6Z0-F1
#
_cell.length_a   1.000
_cell.length_b   1.000
_cell.length_c   1.000
_cell.angle_alpha   90.00
_cell.angle_beta   90.00
_cell.angle_gamma   90.00
#
_symmetry.space_group_name_H-M   'P 1'
#
loop_
_entity.id
_entity.type
_entity.pdbx_description
1 polymer ?
#
loop_
_entity_poly.entity_id
_entity_poly.type
_entity_poly.pdbx_seq_one_letter_code
_entity_poly.pdbx_strand_id
1 'polypeptide(L)'
;MGWTEYQQVRYATARSVFKWMAPIPSKSAAIETPVRVLDEEVSTDQARWHNRYWIDSEGQIRQSEQYLGADYFPVKTTLIKAAKQ
;
A
#
# COMPACT_ATOMS: atom_id res chain seq x y z
N MET A 1 5.53 11.65 9.00
CA MET A 1 6.43 10.64 8.38
C MET A 1 7.79 11.28 8.10
N GLY A 2 8.88 10.52 8.24
CA GLY A 2 10.23 10.98 7.95
C GLY A 2 10.98 9.97 7.09
N TRP A 3 11.75 10.44 6.11
CA TRP A 3 12.52 9.59 5.18
C TRP A 3 13.85 10.25 4.83
N THR A 4 14.77 9.46 4.26
CA THR A 4 16.01 9.98 3.68
C THR A 4 15.90 9.93 2.17
N GLU A 5 16.16 11.06 1.53
CA GLU A 5 16.14 11.22 0.08
C GLU A 5 17.37 12.03 -0.34
N TYR A 6 18.16 11.50 -1.28
CA TYR A 6 19.42 12.10 -1.71
C TYR A 6 20.34 12.49 -0.53
N GLN A 7 20.48 11.58 0.45
CA GLN A 7 21.26 11.78 1.69
C GLN A 7 20.76 12.92 2.59
N GLN A 8 19.57 13.47 2.33
CA GLN A 8 18.95 14.50 3.15
C GLN A 8 17.75 13.92 3.90
N VAL A 9 17.63 14.26 5.18
CA VAL A 9 16.46 13.87 5.98
C VAL A 9 15.30 14.81 5.65
N ARG A 10 14.13 14.23 5.37
CA ARG A 10 12.89 14.90 5.03
C ARG A 10 11.79 14.51 6.02
N TYR A 11 10.82 15.41 6.22
CA TYR A 11 9.64 15.17 7.03
C TYR A 11 8.42 15.81 6.40
N ALA A 12 7.27 15.17 6.56
CA ALA A 12 5.99 15.73 6.20
C ALA A 12 4.88 15.17 7.10
N THR A 13 3.78 15.91 7.21
CA THR A 13 2.53 15.42 7.78
C THR A 13 1.66 14.90 6.64
N ALA A 14 1.38 13.60 6.64
CA ALA A 14 0.47 12.99 5.68
C ALA A 14 -0.96 12.91 6.23
N ARG A 15 -1.92 13.04 5.33
CA ARG A 15 -3.35 12.81 5.55
C ARG A 15 -3.80 11.76 4.54
N SER A 16 -4.46 10.72 5.03
CA SER A 16 -4.87 9.57 4.23
C SER A 16 -6.39 9.38 4.24
N VAL A 17 -6.96 8.96 3.11
CA VAL A 17 -8.35 8.54 2.99
C VAL A 17 -8.39 7.15 2.33
N PHE A 18 -9.04 6.21 2.99
CA PHE A 18 -9.15 4.83 2.51
C PHE A 18 -10.49 4.59 1.82
N LYS A 19 -10.46 3.93 0.66
CA LYS A 19 -11.63 3.58 -0.15
C LYS A 19 -11.50 2.15 -0.63
N TRP A 20 -12.55 1.36 -0.45
CA TRP A 20 -12.63 0.05 -1.10
C TRP A 20 -12.78 0.25 -2.60
N MET A 21 -11.90 -0.36 -3.39
CA MET A 21 -12.10 -0.41 -4.84
C MET A 21 -13.25 -1.36 -5.18
N ALA A 22 -13.87 -1.12 -6.34
CA ALA A 22 -14.82 -2.08 -6.92
C ALA A 22 -14.15 -3.47 -7.03
N PRO A 23 -14.90 -4.58 -6.89
CA PRO A 23 -14.35 -5.92 -6.99
C PRO A 23 -13.64 -6.09 -8.34
N ILE A 24 -12.31 -6.20 -8.31
CA ILE A 24 -11.52 -6.56 -9.47
C ILE A 24 -11.39 -8.09 -9.43
N PRO A 25 -11.64 -8.83 -10.53
CA PRO A 25 -11.29 -10.24 -10.57
C PRO A 25 -9.79 -10.36 -10.25
N SER A 26 -9.47 -11.10 -9.18
CA SER A 26 -8.13 -11.26 -8.64
C SER A 26 -7.18 -11.78 -9.72
N LYS A 27 -6.39 -10.87 -10.32
CA LYS A 27 -5.22 -11.21 -11.13
C LYS A 27 -3.97 -10.63 -10.48
N SER A 28 -3.71 -11.00 -9.23
CA SER A 28 -2.33 -11.11 -8.76
C SER A 28 -1.88 -12.53 -9.07
N ALA A 29 -1.05 -12.71 -10.10
CA ALA A 29 -0.53 -14.03 -10.49
C ALA A 29 0.24 -14.77 -9.37
N ALA A 30 0.51 -14.10 -8.24
CA ALA A 30 1.22 -14.62 -7.09
C ALA A 30 0.34 -15.02 -5.89
N ILE A 31 -0.97 -14.71 -5.89
CA ILE A 31 -1.86 -14.96 -4.74
C ILE A 31 -3.09 -15.73 -5.23
N GLU A 32 -3.19 -17.00 -4.85
CA GLU A 32 -4.33 -17.87 -5.15
C GLU A 32 -5.57 -17.54 -4.31
N THR A 33 -5.39 -16.83 -3.20
CA THR A 33 -6.47 -16.43 -2.30
C THR A 33 -7.29 -15.27 -2.88
N PRO A 34 -8.63 -15.31 -2.82
CA PRO A 34 -9.47 -14.16 -3.12
C PRO A 34 -9.11 -12.95 -2.24
N VAL A 35 -8.97 -11.79 -2.87
CA VAL A 35 -8.60 -10.53 -2.18
C VAL A 35 -9.49 -9.37 -2.62
N ARG A 36 -9.70 -8.42 -1.72
CA ARG A 36 -10.27 -7.10 -1.99
C ARG A 36 -9.17 -6.05 -1.96
N VAL A 37 -9.28 -5.01 -2.78
CA VAL A 37 -8.30 -3.93 -2.84
C VAL A 37 -8.79 -2.73 -2.04
N LEU A 38 -7.98 -2.30 -1.07
CA LEU A 38 -8.14 -1.05 -0.35
C LEU A 38 -7.17 -0.03 -0.96
N ASP A 39 -7.72 1.03 -1.55
CA ASP A 39 -6.96 2.16 -2.07
C ASP A 39 -6.85 3.22 -0.98
N GLU A 40 -5.62 3.68 -0.73
CA GLU A 40 -5.33 4.77 0.18
C GLU A 40 -4.86 5.97 -0.64
N GLU A 41 -5.66 7.04 -0.64
CA GLU A 41 -5.27 8.32 -1.17
C GLU A 41 -4.52 9.09 -0.09
N VAL A 42 -3.22 9.33 -0.29
CA VAL A 42 -2.37 10.03 0.67
C VAL A 42 -1.98 11.39 0.12
N SER A 43 -1.99 12.40 1.00
CA SER A 43 -1.59 13.75 0.66
C SER A 43 -0.74 14.37 1.75
N THR A 44 0.23 15.17 1.34
CA THR A 44 0.92 16.15 2.16
C THR A 44 0.66 17.53 1.57
N ASP A 45 1.26 18.57 2.14
CA ASP A 45 1.18 19.91 1.57
C ASP A 45 1.93 20.04 0.22
N GLN A 46 2.79 19.06 -0.12
CA GLN A 46 3.69 19.11 -1.29
C GLN A 46 3.46 17.99 -2.31
N ALA A 47 2.87 16.85 -1.92
CA ALA A 47 2.73 15.69 -2.78
C ALA A 47 1.43 14.93 -2.51
N ARG A 48 0.99 14.15 -3.51
CA ARG A 48 -0.15 13.23 -3.41
C ARG A 48 0.19 11.94 -4.12
N TRP A 49 -0.15 10.82 -3.52
CA TRP A 49 0.09 9.50 -4.09
C TRP A 49 -1.00 8.52 -3.64
N HIS A 50 -1.01 7.35 -4.25
CA HIS A 50 -1.89 6.25 -3.87
C HIS A 50 -1.08 5.07 -3.37
N ASN A 51 -1.48 4.51 -2.22
CA ASN A 51 -1.06 3.18 -1.81
C ASN A 51 -2.20 2.20 -2.06
N ARG A 52 -1.87 0.93 -2.29
CA ARG A 52 -2.84 -0.16 -2.50
C ARG A 52 -2.52 -1.35 -1.64
N TYR A 53 -3.56 -1.90 -1.02
CA TYR A 53 -3.46 -3.05 -0.14
C TYR A 53 -4.43 -4.14 -0.63
N TRP A 54 -3.91 -5.35 -0.88
CA TRP A 54 -4.71 -6.52 -1.22
C TRP A 54 -4.98 -7.30 0.05
N ILE A 55 -6.23 -7.26 0.50
CA ILE A 55 -6.68 -7.80 1.78
C ILE A 55 -7.52 -9.03 1.52
N ASP A 56 -7.19 -10.15 2.15
CA ASP A 56 -8.00 -11.37 2.05
C ASP A 56 -9.25 -11.33 2.95
N SER A 57 -10.03 -12.41 2.93
CA SER A 57 -11.25 -12.52 3.74
C SER A 57 -11.01 -12.54 5.25
N GLU A 58 -9.79 -12.82 5.70
CA GLU A 58 -9.41 -12.81 7.12
C GLU A 58 -8.89 -11.44 7.58
N GLY A 59 -8.76 -10.48 6.65
CA GLY A 59 -8.23 -9.15 6.93
C GLY A 59 -6.71 -9.05 6.81
N GLN A 60 -6.02 -10.08 6.29
CA GLN A 60 -4.57 -10.05 6.12
C GLN A 60 -4.18 -9.37 4.81
N ILE A 61 -3.15 -8.52 4.88
CA ILE A 61 -2.53 -7.91 3.71
C ILE A 61 -1.65 -8.96 3.02
N ARG A 62 -2.09 -9.47 1.86
CA ARG A 62 -1.36 -10.42 1.02
C ARG A 62 -0.38 -9.72 0.08
N GLN A 63 -0.68 -8.48 -0.30
CA GLN A 63 0.22 -7.62 -1.07
C GLN A 63 0.01 -6.16 -0.68
N SER A 64 1.05 -5.35 -0.77
CA SER A 64 0.98 -3.90 -0.66
C SER A 64 1.85 -3.23 -1.72
N GLU A 65 1.35 -2.13 -2.29
CA GLU A 65 2.10 -1.17 -3.09
C GLU A 65 2.02 0.16 -2.35
N GLN A 66 3.14 0.67 -1.87
CA GLN A 66 3.19 1.86 -1.02
C GLN A 66 4.49 2.66 -1.23
N TYR A 67 4.54 3.89 -0.75
CA TYR A 67 5.73 4.74 -0.83
C TYR A 67 6.39 4.92 0.54
N LEU A 68 7.73 4.91 0.58
CA LEU A 68 8.50 5.11 1.82
C LEU A 68 8.53 6.60 2.24
N GLY A 69 8.53 7.51 1.25
CA GLY A 69 8.44 8.95 1.43
C GLY A 69 7.22 9.54 0.72
N ALA A 70 7.08 10.86 0.75
CA ALA A 70 5.98 11.55 0.08
C ALA A 70 6.14 11.44 -1.44
N ASP A 71 5.39 10.51 -2.06
CA ASP A 71 5.55 10.12 -3.48
C ASP A 71 7.00 9.74 -3.85
N TYR A 72 7.76 9.23 -2.87
CA TYR A 72 9.17 8.86 -3.02
C TYR A 72 9.43 7.40 -2.65
N PHE A 73 10.22 6.73 -3.50
CA PHE A 73 10.66 5.35 -3.34
C PHE A 73 9.49 4.34 -3.22
N PRO A 74 8.95 3.86 -4.36
CA PRO A 74 7.85 2.89 -4.35
C PRO A 74 8.35 1.52 -3.86
N VAL A 75 7.57 0.91 -2.97
CA VAL A 75 7.81 -0.38 -2.34
C VAL A 75 6.64 -1.31 -2.67
N LYS A 76 6.97 -2.46 -3.24
CA LYS A 76 6.02 -3.56 -3.44
C LYS A 76 6.39 -4.73 -2.54
N THR A 77 5.42 -5.21 -1.78
CA THR A 77 5.59 -6.34 -0.86
C THR A 77 4.53 -7.38 -1.12
N THR A 78 4.93 -8.65 -1.20
CA THR A 78 4.02 -9.81 -1.33
C THR A 78 4.29 -10.78 -0.20
N LEU A 79 3.26 -11.17 0.54
CA LEU A 79 3.34 -12.16 1.59
C LEU A 79 3.13 -13.56 1.00
N ILE A 80 4.23 -14.32 0.86
CA ILE A 80 4.22 -15.63 0.17
C ILE A 80 3.72 -16.77 1.08
N LYS A 81 3.87 -16.63 2.41
CA LYS A 81 3.40 -17.64 3.36
C LYS A 81 2.01 -17.27 3.86
N ALA A 82 1.02 -18.12 3.61
CA ALA A 82 -0.28 -18.01 4.26
C ALA A 82 -0.09 -18.08 5.79
N ALA A 83 -0.69 -17.14 6.52
CA ALA A 83 -0.72 -17.26 7.97
C ALA A 83 -1.45 -18.57 8.30
N LYS A 84 -0.76 -19.49 8.99
CA LYS A 84 -1.44 -20.60 9.64
C LYS A 84 -2.01 -20.08 10.95
N GLN A 85 -3.26 -20.43 11.25
CA GLN A 85 -3.75 -20.43 12.62
C GLN A 85 -2.95 -21.41 13.47
#